data_AF-A0A522DID1-F1
#
_entry.id   AF-A0A522DID1-F1
#
_cell.length_a   1.000
_cell.length_b   1.000
_cell.length_c   1.000
_cell.angle_alpha   90.00
_cell.angle_beta   90.00
_cell.angle_gamma   90.00
#
_symmetry.space_group_name_H-M   'P 1'
#
loop_
_entity.id
_entity.type
_entity.pdbx_description
1 polymer ?
#
loop_
_entity_poly.entity_id
_entity_poly.type
_entity_poly.pdbx_seq_one_letter_code
_entity_poly.pdbx_strand_id
1 'polypeptide(L)'
;MSHPGVARSAGYAEAMTASTGFGARLARSPLAVWVAFVLVHIWLGMLNLYGPGFPFGDVTFVYEPWAQDALTNNHWVGINSPWVYPIVAIVPMLLSAMFGMPQYPGTWLCMVMVLNAVAFGVLTGWGRSRARLGAAWWWVAFLVLLGPIALGRIDSVSVPLAMVGVIVIVGYPRIATVLLTLATWIKVWPAALLLAAVVTSHQRKRIVA
;
A
#
# COMPACT_ATOMS: atom_id res chain seq x y z
N MET A 1 -13.22 12.19 -61.13
CA MET A 1 -12.60 12.97 -60.04
C MET A 1 -12.92 12.27 -58.73
N SER A 2 -11.96 11.54 -58.14
CA SER A 2 -12.10 10.88 -56.85
C SER A 2 -12.04 11.93 -55.74
N HIS A 3 -13.13 12.06 -54.97
CA HIS A 3 -13.23 13.02 -53.87
C HIS A 3 -12.22 12.67 -52.75
N PRO A 4 -11.26 13.56 -52.41
CA PRO A 4 -10.22 13.29 -51.40
C PRO A 4 -10.74 13.25 -49.94
N GLY A 5 -12.02 13.54 -49.70
CA GLY A 5 -12.62 13.61 -48.36
C GLY A 5 -12.96 12.26 -47.71
N VAL A 6 -13.32 11.25 -48.51
CA VAL A 6 -13.78 9.95 -48.00
C VAL A 6 -12.64 9.16 -47.35
N ALA A 7 -11.46 9.17 -47.96
CA ALA A 7 -10.26 8.51 -47.43
C ALA A 7 -9.80 9.09 -46.08
N ARG A 8 -9.94 10.41 -45.87
CA ARG A 8 -9.64 11.04 -44.57
C ARG A 8 -10.61 10.59 -43.49
N SER A 9 -11.91 10.53 -43.76
CA SER A 9 -12.93 10.13 -42.77
C SER A 9 -12.77 8.68 -42.31
N ALA A 10 -12.39 7.77 -43.22
CA ALA A 10 -12.09 6.38 -42.90
C ALA A 10 -10.85 6.26 -42.00
N GLY A 11 -9.77 7.00 -42.30
CA GLY A 11 -8.56 7.02 -41.48
C GLY A 11 -8.78 7.55 -40.05
N TYR A 12 -9.66 8.56 -39.88
CA TYR A 12 -10.02 9.06 -38.54
C TYR A 12 -10.82 8.02 -37.75
N ALA A 13 -11.77 7.31 -38.36
CA ALA A 13 -12.56 6.27 -37.69
C ALA A 13 -11.71 5.06 -37.29
N GLU A 14 -10.75 4.67 -38.13
CA GLU A 14 -9.83 3.56 -37.88
C GLU A 14 -8.82 3.90 -36.78
N ALA A 15 -8.30 5.12 -36.76
CA ALA A 15 -7.46 5.62 -35.66
C ALA A 15 -8.23 5.69 -34.32
N MET A 16 -9.49 6.10 -34.33
CA MET A 16 -10.32 6.20 -33.13
C MET A 16 -10.67 4.81 -32.55
N THR A 17 -10.97 3.83 -33.40
CA THR A 17 -11.20 2.43 -33.00
C THR A 17 -9.91 1.73 -32.53
N ALA A 18 -8.76 2.02 -33.16
CA ALA A 18 -7.46 1.56 -32.67
C ALA A 18 -7.11 2.13 -31.28
N SER A 19 -7.41 3.41 -31.05
CA SER A 19 -7.15 4.08 -29.76
C SER A 19 -8.03 3.55 -28.62
N THR A 20 -9.31 3.28 -28.88
CA THR A 20 -10.23 2.67 -27.90
C THR A 20 -9.85 1.21 -27.63
N GLY A 21 -9.38 0.49 -28.64
CA GLY A 21 -8.84 -0.87 -28.50
C GLY A 21 -7.56 -0.94 -27.66
N PHE A 22 -6.65 0.04 -27.79
CA PHE A 22 -5.41 0.08 -27.00
C PHE A 22 -5.67 0.34 -25.52
N GLY A 23 -6.49 1.35 -25.19
CA GLY A 23 -6.85 1.66 -23.80
C GLY A 23 -7.54 0.49 -23.09
N ALA A 24 -8.48 -0.18 -23.78
CA ALA A 24 -9.15 -1.36 -23.24
C ALA A 24 -8.19 -2.55 -23.03
N ARG A 25 -7.18 -2.73 -23.89
CA ARG A 25 -6.15 -3.75 -23.72
C ARG A 25 -5.24 -3.44 -22.53
N LEU A 26 -4.86 -2.18 -22.34
CA LEU A 26 -4.01 -1.75 -21.23
C LEU A 26 -4.72 -1.93 -19.89
N ALA A 27 -6.00 -1.52 -19.80
CA ALA A 27 -6.83 -1.72 -18.62
C ALA A 27 -7.01 -3.20 -18.25
N ARG A 28 -6.95 -4.11 -19.23
CA ARG A 28 -7.06 -5.56 -19.03
C ARG A 28 -5.72 -6.28 -18.86
N SER A 29 -4.61 -5.54 -18.81
CA SER A 29 -3.26 -6.11 -18.69
C SER A 29 -2.79 -6.14 -17.23
N PRO A 30 -2.47 -7.32 -16.66
CA PRO A 30 -1.86 -7.41 -15.34
C PRO A 30 -0.50 -6.69 -15.29
N LEU A 31 0.31 -6.79 -16.34
CA LEU A 31 1.60 -6.11 -16.39
C LEU A 31 1.42 -4.59 -16.32
N ALA A 32 0.43 -4.04 -17.04
CA ALA A 32 0.20 -2.60 -17.06
C ALA A 32 -0.16 -2.06 -15.67
N VAL A 33 -1.01 -2.77 -14.91
CA VAL A 33 -1.40 -2.31 -13.57
C VAL A 33 -0.25 -2.43 -12.56
N TRP A 34 0.63 -3.45 -12.69
CA TRP A 34 1.85 -3.55 -11.88
C TRP A 34 2.87 -2.46 -12.21
N VAL A 35 3.05 -2.14 -13.49
CA VAL A 35 3.89 -1.00 -13.90
C VAL A 35 3.32 0.30 -13.33
N ALA A 36 2.01 0.52 -13.44
CA ALA A 36 1.36 1.69 -12.84
C ALA A 36 1.54 1.74 -11.31
N PHE A 37 1.40 0.62 -10.62
CA PHE A 37 1.65 0.51 -9.18
C PHE A 37 3.07 0.97 -8.80
N VAL A 38 4.08 0.47 -9.51
CA VAL A 38 5.49 0.82 -9.27
C VAL A 38 5.74 2.29 -9.55
N LEU A 39 5.27 2.80 -10.69
CA LEU A 39 5.44 4.21 -11.06
C LEU A 39 4.76 5.15 -10.06
N VAL A 40 3.56 4.81 -9.58
CA VAL A 40 2.87 5.58 -8.54
C VAL A 40 3.65 5.57 -7.23
N HIS A 41 4.21 4.43 -6.79
CA HIS A 41 5.04 4.39 -5.58
C HIS A 41 6.30 5.24 -5.71
N ILE A 42 6.98 5.18 -6.86
CA ILE A 42 8.16 6.01 -7.11
C ILE A 42 7.77 7.49 -7.10
N TRP A 43 6.70 7.86 -7.81
CA TRP A 43 6.25 9.25 -7.88
C TRP A 43 5.84 9.80 -6.51
N LEU A 44 5.00 9.08 -5.76
CA LEU A 44 4.61 9.47 -4.40
C LEU A 44 5.80 9.48 -3.43
N GLY A 45 6.76 8.57 -3.59
CA GLY A 45 8.01 8.55 -2.84
C GLY A 45 8.85 9.80 -3.10
N MET A 46 9.00 10.19 -4.36
CA MET A 46 9.68 11.44 -4.74
C MET A 46 8.96 12.67 -4.18
N LEU A 47 7.62 12.68 -4.17
CA LEU A 47 6.86 13.75 -3.52
C LEU A 47 7.05 13.77 -2.01
N ASN A 48 7.20 12.62 -1.34
CA ASN A 48 7.53 12.58 0.08
C ASN A 48 8.92 13.20 0.35
N LEU A 49 9.92 12.82 -0.45
CA LEU A 49 11.30 13.26 -0.26
C LEU A 49 11.54 14.73 -0.61
N TYR A 50 10.90 15.22 -1.68
CA TYR A 50 11.24 16.50 -2.30
C TYR A 50 10.04 17.45 -2.49
N GLY A 51 8.83 16.99 -2.19
CA GLY A 51 7.62 17.80 -2.35
C GLY A 51 7.49 18.89 -1.29
N PRO A 52 6.77 19.98 -1.59
CA PRO A 52 6.55 21.08 -0.65
C PRO A 52 5.63 20.65 0.51
N GLY A 53 5.74 21.34 1.65
CA GLY A 53 4.82 21.15 2.78
C GLY A 53 5.16 19.97 3.70
N PHE A 54 6.39 19.45 3.64
CA PHE A 54 6.89 18.36 4.49
C PHE A 54 5.95 17.14 4.56
N PRO A 55 5.53 16.57 3.41
CA PRO A 55 4.64 15.40 3.39
C PRO A 55 5.20 14.19 4.14
N PHE A 56 6.52 14.12 4.30
CA PHE A 56 7.21 13.04 5.00
C PHE A 56 7.56 13.35 6.46
N GLY A 57 7.03 14.44 7.02
CA GLY A 57 7.35 14.92 8.37
C GLY A 57 7.10 13.90 9.48
N ASP A 58 6.06 13.06 9.36
CA ASP A 58 5.84 11.95 10.31
C ASP A 58 7.05 11.00 10.35
N VAL A 59 7.63 10.66 9.19
CA VAL A 59 8.76 9.73 9.12
C VAL A 59 10.06 10.41 9.54
N THR A 60 10.34 11.60 9.03
CA THR A 60 11.64 12.27 9.22
C THR A 60 11.74 13.09 10.51
N PHE A 61 10.63 13.62 11.02
CA PHE A 61 10.63 14.49 12.21
C PHE A 61 10.04 13.81 13.46
N VAL A 62 9.44 12.64 13.32
CA VAL A 62 8.85 11.92 14.45
C VAL A 62 9.44 10.51 14.57
N TYR A 63 9.28 9.66 13.55
CA TYR A 63 9.68 8.26 13.65
C TYR A 63 11.20 8.11 13.66
N GLU A 64 11.92 8.83 12.79
CA GLU A 64 13.37 8.81 12.73
C GLU A 64 14.01 9.29 14.05
N PRO A 65 13.63 10.42 14.65
CA PRO A 65 14.11 10.80 15.97
C PRO A 65 13.82 9.77 17.07
N TRP A 66 12.62 9.16 17.10
CA TRP A 66 12.33 8.09 18.07
C TRP A 66 13.24 6.87 17.90
N ALA A 67 13.47 6.45 16.66
CA ALA A 67 14.37 5.34 16.37
C ALA A 67 15.81 5.69 16.74
N GLN A 68 16.26 6.90 16.44
CA GLN A 68 17.59 7.38 16.80
C GLN A 68 17.80 7.34 18.32
N ASP A 69 16.88 7.94 19.06
CA ASP A 69 16.97 8.11 20.50
C ASP A 69 16.93 6.77 21.25
N ALA A 70 16.13 5.83 20.76
CA ALA A 70 16.14 4.45 21.23
C ALA A 70 17.51 3.78 21.04
N LEU A 71 18.12 3.96 19.86
CA LEU A 71 19.39 3.32 19.49
C LEU A 71 20.62 3.98 20.15
N THR A 72 20.58 5.29 20.42
CA THR A 72 21.75 6.02 20.95
C THR A 72 21.67 6.30 22.44
N ASN A 73 20.48 6.57 22.98
CA ASN A 73 20.29 7.03 24.35
C ASN A 73 19.51 6.03 25.22
N ASN A 74 19.15 4.87 24.68
CA ASN A 74 18.33 3.86 25.36
C ASN A 74 16.96 4.41 25.81
N HIS A 75 16.43 5.39 25.05
CA HIS A 75 15.14 6.02 25.30
C HIS A 75 14.08 5.41 24.38
N TRP A 76 13.28 4.49 24.93
CA TRP A 76 12.31 3.67 24.22
C TRP A 76 10.88 4.15 24.45
N VAL A 77 10.28 4.69 23.39
CA VAL A 77 8.87 5.04 23.37
C VAL A 77 7.97 3.84 23.69
N GLY A 78 7.05 4.01 24.64
CA GLY A 78 6.15 2.96 25.12
C GLY A 78 6.76 2.00 26.15
N ILE A 79 8.03 2.17 26.53
CA ILE A 79 8.70 1.38 27.58
C ILE A 79 9.11 2.30 28.74
N ASN A 80 10.04 3.23 28.49
CA ASN A 80 10.51 4.19 29.50
C ASN A 80 10.17 5.63 29.11
N SER A 81 9.28 5.81 28.13
CA SER A 81 8.75 7.09 27.67
C SER A 81 7.28 6.98 27.28
N PRO A 82 6.46 8.03 27.45
CA PRO A 82 5.10 8.06 26.92
C PRO A 82 5.05 7.87 25.41
N TRP A 83 3.97 7.25 24.90
CA TRP A 83 3.80 7.04 23.47
C TRP A 83 2.35 6.95 23.02
N VAL A 84 2.11 7.25 21.74
CA VAL A 84 0.77 7.34 21.14
C VAL A 84 0.38 6.10 20.32
N TYR A 85 1.33 5.19 20.07
CA TYR A 85 1.11 3.97 19.30
C TYR A 85 1.21 2.72 20.18
N PRO A 86 0.58 1.60 19.80
CA PRO A 86 0.85 0.33 20.47
C PRO A 86 2.25 -0.18 20.13
N ILE A 87 2.80 -1.04 21.00
CA ILE A 87 4.25 -1.30 21.06
C ILE A 87 4.87 -1.79 19.73
N VAL A 88 4.12 -2.55 18.92
CA VAL A 88 4.65 -3.13 17.66
C VAL A 88 4.86 -2.08 16.58
N ALA A 89 4.29 -0.88 16.71
CA ALA A 89 4.54 0.21 15.77
C ALA A 89 6.02 0.63 15.71
N ILE A 90 6.83 0.26 16.71
CA ILE A 90 8.24 0.65 16.79
C ILE A 90 9.08 -0.19 15.82
N VAL A 91 8.60 -1.39 15.48
CA VAL A 91 9.28 -2.33 14.59
C VAL A 91 9.54 -1.74 13.21
N PRO A 92 8.55 -1.25 12.44
CA PRO A 92 8.81 -0.63 11.14
C PRO A 92 9.67 0.64 11.23
N MET A 93 9.60 1.37 12.35
CA MET A 93 10.45 2.55 12.58
C MET A 93 11.91 2.12 12.72
N LEU A 94 12.21 1.17 13.61
CA LEU A 94 13.57 0.64 13.79
C LEU A 94 14.11 -0.07 12.55
N LEU A 95 13.27 -0.83 11.83
CA LEU A 95 13.66 -1.47 10.57
C LEU A 95 14.08 -0.45 9.51
N SER A 96 13.57 0.78 9.58
CA SER A 96 13.98 1.84 8.65
C SER A 96 15.40 2.33 8.93
N ALA A 97 15.93 2.12 10.13
CA ALA A 97 17.34 2.41 10.46
C ALA A 97 18.33 1.32 10.03
N MET A 98 17.86 0.20 9.44
CA MET A 98 18.70 -0.98 9.14
C MET A 98 19.89 -0.70 8.23
N PHE A 99 19.77 0.30 7.34
CA PHE A 99 20.86 0.72 6.45
C PHE A 99 21.55 2.03 6.88
N GLY A 100 21.34 2.44 8.13
CA GLY A 100 21.84 3.69 8.69
C GLY A 100 20.81 4.82 8.68
N MET A 101 20.95 5.75 9.63
CA MET A 101 20.06 6.91 9.77
C MET A 101 19.99 7.78 8.50
N PRO A 102 21.09 8.05 7.75
CA PRO A 102 20.99 8.83 6.52
C PRO A 102 20.11 8.18 5.44
N GLN A 103 19.96 6.86 5.47
CA GLN A 103 19.13 6.06 4.56
C GLN A 103 17.73 5.81 5.12
N TYR A 104 17.41 6.31 6.31
CA TYR A 104 16.15 6.04 6.99
C TYR A 104 14.91 6.34 6.13
N PRO A 105 14.81 7.52 5.49
CA PRO A 105 13.62 7.85 4.70
C PRO A 105 13.48 6.94 3.46
N GLY A 106 14.61 6.60 2.82
CA GLY A 106 14.63 5.68 1.67
C GLY A 106 14.28 4.25 2.05
N THR A 107 14.80 3.77 3.18
CA THR A 107 14.52 2.43 3.70
C THR A 107 13.05 2.28 4.06
N TRP A 108 12.45 3.31 4.67
CA TRP A 108 11.00 3.36 4.93
C TRP A 108 10.18 3.22 3.64
N LEU A 109 10.47 4.02 2.61
CA LEU A 109 9.75 3.98 1.34
C LEU A 109 9.88 2.61 0.66
N CYS A 110 11.08 2.02 0.67
CA CYS A 110 11.32 0.68 0.15
C CYS A 110 10.50 -0.39 0.91
N MET A 111 10.51 -0.34 2.24
CA MET A 111 9.73 -1.25 3.09
C MET A 111 8.23 -1.14 2.78
N VAL A 112 7.69 0.07 2.73
CA VAL A 112 6.27 0.32 2.41
C VAL A 112 5.93 -0.19 1.00
N MET A 113 6.78 0.08 0.01
CA MET A 113 6.58 -0.41 -1.36
C MET A 113 6.56 -1.94 -1.42
N VAL A 114 7.45 -2.62 -0.71
CA VAL A 114 7.47 -4.10 -0.64
C VAL A 114 6.20 -4.63 0.02
N LEU A 115 5.78 -4.07 1.16
CA LEU A 115 4.55 -4.47 1.85
C LEU A 115 3.32 -4.28 0.96
N ASN A 116 3.21 -3.11 0.32
CA ASN A 116 2.14 -2.82 -0.63
C ASN A 116 2.21 -3.74 -1.85
N ALA A 117 3.39 -4.08 -2.35
CA ALA A 117 3.55 -4.98 -3.50
C ALA A 117 3.06 -6.39 -3.15
N VAL A 118 3.39 -6.91 -1.97
CA VAL A 118 2.86 -8.21 -1.49
C VAL A 118 1.34 -8.16 -1.41
N ALA A 119 0.80 -7.12 -0.77
CA ALA A 119 -0.64 -6.98 -0.59
C ALA A 119 -1.38 -6.82 -1.94
N PHE A 120 -0.80 -6.07 -2.86
CA PHE A 120 -1.28 -5.90 -4.22
C PHE A 120 -1.19 -7.19 -5.04
N GLY A 121 -0.15 -8.01 -4.84
CA GLY A 121 -0.04 -9.34 -5.41
C GLY A 121 -1.15 -10.27 -4.93
N VAL A 122 -1.45 -10.27 -3.63
CA VAL A 122 -2.58 -11.01 -3.07
C VAL A 122 -3.91 -10.51 -3.64
N LEU A 123 -4.12 -9.20 -3.69
CA LEU A 123 -5.32 -8.55 -4.24
C LEU A 123 -5.55 -8.93 -5.70
N THR A 124 -4.50 -8.91 -6.53
CA THR A 124 -4.58 -9.22 -7.97
C THR A 124 -4.54 -10.73 -8.27
N GLY A 125 -4.30 -11.57 -7.25
CA GLY A 125 -4.01 -12.99 -7.45
C GLY A 125 -2.75 -13.21 -8.27
N TRP A 126 -1.76 -12.31 -8.13
CA TRP A 126 -0.51 -12.27 -8.88
C TRP A 126 -0.72 -12.21 -10.40
N GLY A 127 -1.75 -11.47 -10.82
CA GLY A 127 -2.09 -11.31 -12.24
C GLY A 127 -2.75 -12.52 -12.90
N ARG A 128 -3.04 -13.59 -12.14
CA ARG A 128 -3.65 -14.82 -12.67
C ARG A 128 -5.16 -14.70 -12.96
N SER A 129 -5.82 -13.67 -12.42
CA SER A 129 -7.26 -13.45 -12.60
C SER A 129 -7.57 -12.05 -13.12
N ARG A 130 -8.11 -11.99 -14.35
CA ARG A 130 -8.55 -10.72 -14.96
C ARG A 130 -9.73 -10.08 -14.23
N ALA A 131 -10.55 -10.87 -13.53
CA ALA A 131 -11.69 -10.36 -12.76
C ALA A 131 -11.27 -9.42 -11.61
N ARG A 132 -10.00 -9.52 -11.16
CA ARG A 132 -9.45 -8.72 -10.07
C ARG A 132 -8.82 -7.40 -10.52
N LEU A 133 -8.75 -7.14 -11.83
CA LEU A 133 -8.10 -5.93 -12.36
C LEU A 133 -8.86 -4.64 -12.01
N GLY A 134 -10.19 -4.70 -11.87
CA GLY A 134 -10.97 -3.55 -11.42
C GLY A 134 -10.53 -3.06 -10.03
N ALA A 135 -10.40 -3.99 -9.09
CA ALA A 135 -9.90 -3.69 -7.75
C ALA A 135 -8.44 -3.21 -7.77
N ALA A 136 -7.62 -3.77 -8.67
CA ALA A 136 -6.22 -3.36 -8.83
C ALA A 136 -6.08 -1.91 -9.32
N TRP A 137 -6.82 -1.53 -10.37
CA TRP A 137 -6.83 -0.15 -10.86
C TRP A 137 -7.42 0.81 -9.86
N TRP A 138 -8.48 0.40 -9.17
CA TRP A 138 -9.04 1.20 -8.07
C TRP A 138 -7.99 1.45 -6.99
N TRP A 139 -7.23 0.43 -6.58
CA TRP A 139 -6.17 0.58 -5.59
C TRP A 139 -5.08 1.57 -6.04
N VAL A 140 -4.60 1.46 -7.28
CA VAL A 140 -3.61 2.39 -7.83
C VAL A 140 -4.16 3.83 -7.87
N ALA A 141 -5.41 4.01 -8.32
CA ALA A 141 -6.06 5.31 -8.34
C ALA A 141 -6.24 5.88 -6.92
N PHE A 142 -6.62 5.03 -5.96
CA PHE A 142 -6.78 5.41 -4.56
C PHE A 142 -5.47 5.92 -3.94
N LEU A 143 -4.34 5.27 -4.22
CA LEU A 143 -3.02 5.76 -3.78
C LEU A 143 -2.71 7.16 -4.36
N VAL A 144 -3.01 7.39 -5.64
CA VAL A 144 -2.82 8.70 -6.28
C VAL A 144 -3.71 9.76 -5.62
N LEU A 145 -4.97 9.43 -5.33
CA LEU A 145 -5.91 10.36 -4.69
C LEU A 145 -5.52 10.69 -3.25
N LEU A 146 -4.97 9.73 -2.50
CA LEU A 146 -4.41 9.99 -1.17
C LEU A 146 -3.16 10.88 -1.26
N GLY A 147 -2.36 10.73 -2.31
CA GLY A 147 -1.12 11.47 -2.48
C GLY A 147 -0.02 10.97 -1.54
N PRO A 148 0.96 11.83 -1.17
CA PRO A 148 2.15 11.42 -0.43
C PRO A 148 1.86 10.74 0.92
N ILE A 149 0.75 11.11 1.56
CA ILE A 149 0.33 10.55 2.85
C ILE A 149 0.10 9.02 2.78
N ALA A 150 -0.14 8.48 1.59
CA ALA A 150 -0.27 7.04 1.37
C ALA A 150 1.01 6.27 1.72
N LEU A 151 2.17 6.93 1.71
CA LEU A 151 3.48 6.32 2.01
C LEU A 151 4.14 6.89 3.28
N GLY A 152 3.76 8.11 3.67
CA GLY A 152 4.42 8.88 4.74
C GLY A 152 3.87 8.68 6.15
N ARG A 153 3.06 7.64 6.40
CA ARG A 153 2.43 7.41 7.72
C ARG A 153 2.64 5.97 8.18
N ILE A 154 2.57 5.74 9.49
CA ILE A 154 2.54 4.39 10.06
C ILE A 154 1.39 3.54 9.48
N ASP A 155 0.30 4.19 9.07
CA ASP A 155 -0.85 3.56 8.43
C ASP A 155 -0.42 2.80 7.15
N SER A 156 0.58 3.30 6.42
CA SER A 156 1.18 2.69 5.22
C SER A 156 1.78 1.30 5.46
N VAL A 157 2.06 0.94 6.72
CA VAL A 157 2.49 -0.41 7.12
C VAL A 157 1.30 -1.26 7.57
N SER A 158 0.39 -0.70 8.36
CA SER A 158 -0.75 -1.45 8.91
C SER A 158 -1.79 -1.87 7.84
N VAL A 159 -2.03 -1.01 6.85
CA VAL A 159 -3.02 -1.24 5.77
C VAL A 159 -2.69 -2.47 4.92
N PRO A 160 -1.48 -2.65 4.35
CA PRO A 160 -1.18 -3.83 3.55
C PRO A 160 -1.28 -5.13 4.36
N LEU A 161 -0.89 -5.13 5.64
CA LEU A 161 -1.04 -6.29 6.53
C LEU A 161 -2.52 -6.63 6.75
N ALA A 162 -3.34 -5.63 7.06
CA ALA A 162 -4.77 -5.80 7.26
C ALA A 162 -5.47 -6.27 5.98
N MET A 163 -5.11 -5.70 4.83
CA MET A 163 -5.66 -6.07 3.53
C MET A 163 -5.38 -7.54 3.20
N VAL A 164 -4.13 -8.00 3.36
CA VAL A 164 -3.80 -9.42 3.16
C VAL A 164 -4.58 -10.29 4.14
N GLY A 165 -4.61 -9.91 5.42
CA GLY A 165 -5.34 -10.65 6.45
C GLY A 165 -6.82 -10.84 6.11
N VAL A 166 -7.52 -9.79 5.68
CA VAL A 166 -8.93 -9.85 5.26
C VAL A 166 -9.11 -10.73 4.02
N ILE A 167 -8.25 -10.60 3.01
CA ILE A 167 -8.39 -11.37 1.76
C ILE A 167 -8.21 -12.88 2.01
N VAL A 168 -7.31 -13.27 2.91
CA VAL A 168 -6.98 -14.68 3.15
C VAL A 168 -7.80 -15.32 4.27
N ILE A 169 -8.66 -14.58 4.96
CA ILE A 169 -9.34 -15.04 6.20
C ILE A 169 -10.14 -16.34 6.04
N VAL A 170 -10.76 -16.56 4.89
CA VAL A 170 -11.57 -17.77 4.62
C VAL A 170 -10.69 -19.00 4.38
N GLY A 171 -9.59 -18.84 3.64
CA GLY A 171 -8.72 -19.96 3.26
C GLY A 171 -7.61 -20.25 4.27
N TYR A 172 -7.12 -19.22 4.94
CA TYR A 172 -5.96 -19.25 5.83
C TYR A 172 -6.22 -18.47 7.14
N PRO A 173 -7.19 -18.90 7.97
CA PRO A 173 -7.65 -18.15 9.14
C PRO A 173 -6.55 -17.86 10.16
N ARG A 174 -5.59 -18.78 10.34
CA ARG A 174 -4.44 -18.57 11.23
C ARG A 174 -3.54 -17.43 10.76
N ILE A 175 -3.19 -17.41 9.47
CA ILE A 175 -2.38 -16.35 8.86
C ILE A 175 -3.11 -15.02 8.96
N ALA A 176 -4.41 -15.00 8.64
CA ALA A 176 -5.23 -13.81 8.75
C ALA A 176 -5.25 -13.25 10.18
N THR A 177 -5.43 -14.11 11.19
CA THR A 177 -5.45 -13.71 12.60
C THR A 177 -4.12 -13.10 13.03
N VAL A 178 -2.99 -13.72 12.65
CA VAL A 178 -1.65 -13.17 12.92
C VAL A 178 -1.47 -11.80 12.27
N LEU A 179 -1.76 -11.68 10.97
CA LEU A 179 -1.59 -10.42 10.24
C LEU A 179 -2.48 -9.30 10.80
N LEU A 180 -3.74 -9.60 11.10
CA LEU A 180 -4.68 -8.62 11.65
C LEU A 180 -4.32 -8.22 13.09
N THR A 181 -3.80 -9.16 13.89
CA THR A 181 -3.29 -8.86 15.23
C THR A 181 -2.06 -7.95 15.14
N LEU A 182 -1.08 -8.29 14.30
CA LEU A 182 0.09 -7.43 14.07
C LEU A 182 -0.31 -6.04 13.57
N ALA A 183 -1.22 -5.96 12.59
CA ALA A 183 -1.73 -4.69 12.10
C ALA A 183 -2.40 -3.87 13.22
N THR A 184 -3.17 -4.52 14.10
CA THR A 184 -3.84 -3.89 15.26
C THR A 184 -2.85 -3.39 16.31
N TRP A 185 -1.75 -4.13 16.53
CA TRP A 185 -0.68 -3.74 17.44
C TRP A 185 0.29 -2.70 16.85
N ILE A 186 0.23 -2.45 15.54
CA ILE A 186 0.90 -1.32 14.89
C ILE A 186 0.00 -0.07 14.96
N LYS A 187 -1.30 -0.24 14.73
CA LYS A 187 -2.27 0.85 14.70
C LYS A 187 -3.63 0.30 15.10
N VAL A 188 -4.39 1.02 15.91
CA VAL A 188 -5.61 0.46 16.53
C VAL A 188 -6.76 0.23 15.55
N TRP A 189 -6.84 0.95 14.42
CA TRP A 189 -8.01 0.91 13.52
C TRP A 189 -8.37 -0.48 12.95
N PRO A 190 -7.44 -1.42 12.64
CA PRO A 190 -7.77 -2.77 12.19
C PRO A 190 -8.51 -3.61 13.24
N ALA A 191 -8.52 -3.19 14.53
CA ALA A 191 -9.35 -3.84 15.54
C ALA A 191 -10.83 -3.86 15.15
N ALA A 192 -11.31 -2.82 14.45
CA ALA A 192 -12.68 -2.78 13.93
C ALA A 192 -12.93 -3.88 12.89
N LEU A 193 -11.94 -4.21 12.06
CA LEU A 193 -12.04 -5.30 11.10
C LEU A 193 -12.09 -6.66 11.79
N LEU A 194 -11.28 -6.85 12.85
CA LEU A 194 -11.33 -8.06 13.67
C LEU A 194 -12.70 -8.22 14.34
N LEU A 195 -13.24 -7.17 14.94
CA LEU A 195 -14.58 -7.19 15.55
C LEU A 195 -15.65 -7.54 14.51
N ALA A 196 -15.62 -6.93 13.33
CA ALA A 196 -16.55 -7.26 12.25
C ALA A 196 -16.44 -8.73 11.81
N ALA A 197 -15.22 -9.25 11.66
CA ALA A 197 -14.98 -10.65 11.30
C ALA A 197 -15.51 -11.63 12.37
N VAL A 198 -15.32 -11.32 13.66
CA VAL A 198 -15.81 -12.14 14.77
C VAL A 198 -17.33 -12.13 14.86
N VAL A 199 -17.98 -10.97 14.70
CA VAL A 199 -19.43 -10.83 14.78
C VAL A 199 -20.13 -11.53 13.61
N THR A 200 -19.56 -11.43 12.40
CA THR A 200 -20.15 -11.99 11.17
C THR A 200 -19.86 -13.49 11.01
N SER A 201 -18.87 -14.03 11.73
CA SER A 201 -18.47 -15.43 11.66
C SER A 201 -19.42 -16.36 12.43
N HIS A 202 -20.02 -17.33 11.74
CA HIS A 202 -20.73 -18.46 12.37
C HIS A 202 -19.79 -19.49 13.03
N GLN A 203 -18.46 -19.39 12.82
CA GLN A 203 -17.44 -20.30 13.36
C GLN A 203 -16.49 -19.59 14.35
N ARG A 204 -17.07 -18.90 15.34
CA ARG A 204 -16.38 -18.04 16.32
C ARG A 204 -15.17 -18.69 17.00
N LYS A 205 -15.20 -20.01 17.21
CA LYS A 205 -14.13 -20.77 17.88
C LYS A 205 -12.81 -20.88 17.08
N ARG A 206 -12.83 -20.64 15.77
CA ARG A 206 -11.65 -20.80 14.89
C ARG A 206 -10.80 -19.54 14.71
N ILE A 207 -11.32 -18.38 15.14
CA ILE A 207 -10.65 -17.07 15.06
C ILE A 207 -9.99 -16.72 16.40
N VAL A 208 -10.47 -17.29 17.50
CA VAL A 208 -10.02 -17.00 18.87
C VAL A 208 -8.99 -18.01 19.40
N ALA A 209 -8.75 -19.12 18.68
CA ALA A 209 -7.81 -20.18 19.04
C ALA A 209 -6.60 -20.21 18.09
#